data_AF-A0A9D8PAR1-F1
#
_entry.id   AF-A0A9D8PAR1-F1
#
_cell.length_a   1.000
_cell.length_b   1.000
_cell.length_c   1.000
_cell.angle_alpha   90.00
_cell.angle_beta   90.00
_cell.angle_gamma   90.00
#
_symmetry.space_group_name_H-M   'P 1'
#
loop_
_entity.id
_entity.type
_entity.pdbx_description
1 polymer ?
#
loop_
_entity_poly.entity_id
_entity_poly.type
_entity_poly.pdbx_seq_one_letter_code
_entity_poly.pdbx_strand_id
1 'polypeptide(L)'
;MNDTLSFQTRKMNITIDYHQCIPAVENNASPSCGFACVKACRLYGRNILRIEGNRPVLSVPDPEEIKRLDNECISCEYHCERHGPGCIQIDISLD
;
A
#
# COMPACT_ATOMS: atom_id res chain seq x y z
N MET A 1 -13.19 6.41 14.00
CA MET A 1 -13.40 5.48 12.88
C MET A 1 -12.02 5.12 12.37
N ASN A 2 -11.67 3.84 12.31
CA ASN A 2 -10.36 3.42 11.79
C ASN A 2 -10.36 3.64 10.27
N ASP A 3 -9.67 4.68 9.79
CA ASP A 3 -9.47 4.93 8.37
C ASP A 3 -8.27 4.12 7.88
N THR A 4 -8.49 2.81 7.74
CA THR A 4 -7.45 1.83 7.39
C THR A 4 -7.91 0.96 6.22
N LEU A 5 -6.99 0.62 5.32
CA LEU A 5 -7.19 -0.45 4.33
C LEU A 5 -6.36 -1.67 4.75
N SER A 6 -7.03 -2.80 5.00
CA SER A 6 -6.36 -4.07 5.31
C SER A 6 -6.77 -5.14 4.31
N PHE A 7 -5.81 -5.92 3.83
CA PHE A 7 -6.05 -7.03 2.90
C PHE A 7 -5.01 -8.13 3.07
N GLN A 8 -5.37 -9.33 2.66
CA GLN A 8 -4.54 -10.53 2.76
C GLN A 8 -3.98 -10.92 1.40
N THR A 9 -2.71 -11.34 1.35
CA THR A 9 -2.06 -11.97 0.21
C THR A 9 -1.95 -13.48 0.47
N ARG A 10 -0.99 -14.21 -0.11
CA ARG A 10 -0.88 -15.67 0.13
C ARG A 10 -0.36 -15.98 1.53
N LYS A 11 0.59 -15.17 2.02
CA LYS A 11 1.32 -15.35 3.27
C LYS A 11 1.43 -14.08 4.11
N MET A 12 0.94 -12.94 3.61
CA MET A 12 1.04 -11.66 4.28
C MET A 12 -0.33 -11.03 4.57
N ASN A 13 -0.40 -10.27 5.65
CA ASN A 13 -1.46 -9.29 5.88
C ASN A 13 -0.86 -7.91 5.71
N ILE A 14 -1.45 -7.10 4.83
CA ILE A 14 -0.99 -5.74 4.54
C ILE A 14 -2.03 -4.76 5.08
N THR A 15 -1.57 -3.78 5.85
CA THR A 15 -2.41 -2.69 6.36
C THR A 15 -1.84 -1.34 5.94
N ILE A 16 -2.70 -0.44 5.47
CA ILE A 16 -2.39 0.96 5.19
C ILE A 16 -3.20 1.83 6.15
N ASP A 17 -2.50 2.61 6.98
CA ASP A 17 -3.12 3.60 7.87
C ASP A 17 -3.21 4.97 7.17
N TYR A 18 -4.43 5.38 6.82
CA TYR A 18 -4.62 6.66 6.13
C TYR A 18 -4.49 7.88 7.05
N HIS A 19 -4.55 7.71 8.38
CA HIS A 19 -4.27 8.81 9.31
C HIS A 19 -2.78 9.19 9.33
N GLN A 20 -1.92 8.26 8.94
CA GLN A 20 -0.48 8.50 8.82
C GLN A 20 -0.08 8.80 7.38
N CYS A 21 -0.94 8.55 6.39
CA CYS A 21 -0.63 8.73 4.98
C CYS A 21 -0.70 10.21 4.56
N ILE A 22 0.47 10.82 4.30
CA ILE A 22 0.61 12.24 3.88
C ILE A 22 -0.45 12.69 2.84
N PRO A 23 -0.58 12.05 1.64
CA PRO A 23 -1.56 12.51 0.65
C PRO A 23 -3.01 12.36 1.10
N ALA A 24 -3.32 11.39 1.97
CA ALA A 24 -4.67 11.18 2.49
C ALA A 24 -5.04 12.25 3.52
N VAL A 25 -4.09 12.61 4.40
CA VAL A 25 -4.26 13.64 5.43
C VAL A 25 -4.32 15.04 4.83
N GLU A 26 -3.40 15.36 3.93
CA GLU A 26 -3.33 16.67 3.28
C GLU A 26 -4.33 16.83 2.13
N ASN A 27 -4.95 15.74 1.68
CA ASN A 27 -5.79 15.69 0.49
C ASN A 27 -5.08 16.29 -0.74
N ASN A 28 -3.84 15.84 -0.98
CA ASN A 28 -2.92 16.42 -1.96
C ASN A 28 -2.54 15.42 -3.06
N ALA A 29 -2.69 15.81 -4.32
CA ALA A 29 -2.33 15.00 -5.49
C ALA A 29 -0.82 14.99 -5.79
N SER A 30 -0.05 15.88 -5.17
CA SER A 30 1.42 15.98 -5.28
C SER A 30 2.05 16.04 -3.88
N PRO A 31 1.90 14.97 -3.07
CA PRO A 31 2.46 14.93 -1.71
C PRO A 31 4.00 14.91 -1.76
N SER A 32 4.63 15.33 -0.66
CA SER A 32 6.09 15.28 -0.51
C SER A 32 6.69 13.87 -0.69
N CYS A 33 5.95 12.82 -0.31
CA CYS A 33 6.36 11.42 -0.52
C CYS A 33 6.19 10.93 -1.97
N GLY A 34 5.56 11.73 -2.84
CA GLY A 34 5.37 11.45 -4.26
C GLY A 34 4.70 10.11 -4.57
N PHE A 35 3.90 9.55 -3.66
CA PHE A 35 3.33 8.20 -3.76
C PHE A 35 4.39 7.09 -4.01
N ALA A 36 5.53 7.18 -3.32
CA ALA A 36 6.64 6.23 -3.45
C ALA A 36 6.21 4.76 -3.30
N CYS A 37 5.29 4.46 -2.36
CA CYS A 37 4.76 3.10 -2.15
C CYS A 37 4.02 2.56 -3.38
N VAL A 38 3.16 3.37 -4.02
CA VAL A 38 2.41 2.96 -5.22
C VAL A 38 3.36 2.79 -6.41
N LYS A 39 4.32 3.72 -6.57
CA LYS A 39 5.35 3.63 -7.62
C LYS A 39 6.21 2.38 -7.46
N ALA A 40 6.61 2.06 -6.23
CA ALA A 40 7.37 0.85 -5.92
C ALA A 40 6.56 -0.42 -6.20
N CYS A 41 5.28 -0.46 -5.81
CA CYS A 41 4.37 -1.58 -6.10
C CYS A 41 4.24 -1.80 -7.62
N ARG A 42 4.25 -0.74 -8.42
CA ARG A 42 4.25 -0.81 -9.88
C ARG A 42 5.57 -1.28 -10.48
N LEU A 43 6.70 -0.83 -9.93
CA LEU A 43 8.03 -1.08 -10.50
C LEU A 43 8.58 -2.47 -10.13
N TYR A 44 8.45 -2.86 -8.87
CA TYR A 44 9.02 -4.10 -8.31
C TYR A 44 7.97 -5.18 -8.03
N GLY A 45 6.73 -4.74 -7.78
CA GLY A 45 5.60 -5.62 -7.53
C GLY A 45 4.81 -5.95 -8.79
N ARG A 46 3.51 -6.17 -8.60
CA ARG A 46 2.56 -6.48 -9.67
C ARG A 46 1.47 -5.43 -9.83
N ASN A 47 1.75 -4.20 -9.38
CA ASN A 47 0.86 -3.04 -9.51
C ASN A 47 -0.51 -3.26 -8.83
N ILE A 48 -0.52 -3.94 -7.67
CA ILE A 48 -1.74 -4.18 -6.90
C ILE A 48 -2.26 -2.92 -6.18
N LEU A 49 -1.44 -1.86 -6.11
CA LEU A 49 -1.83 -0.55 -5.60
C LEU A 49 -1.94 0.46 -6.75
N ARG A 50 -2.91 1.37 -6.64
CA ARG A 50 -3.06 2.56 -7.49
C ARG A 50 -3.36 3.79 -6.65
N ILE A 51 -3.29 4.97 -7.27
CA ILE A 51 -3.67 6.23 -6.64
C ILE A 51 -5.13 6.52 -7.00
N GLU A 52 -5.98 6.75 -6.01
CA GLU A 52 -7.36 7.20 -6.19
C GLU A 52 -7.74 8.13 -5.03
N GLY A 53 -8.32 9.30 -5.32
CA GLY A 53 -8.75 10.23 -4.27
C GLY A 53 -7.65 10.62 -3.28
N ASN A 54 -6.42 10.85 -3.78
CA ASN A 54 -5.22 11.14 -2.98
C ASN A 54 -4.87 10.04 -1.96
N ARG A 55 -5.25 8.79 -2.25
CA ARG A 55 -4.97 7.62 -1.40
C ARG A 55 -4.37 6.47 -2.22
N PRO A 56 -3.41 5.71 -1.66
CA PRO A 56 -3.09 4.38 -2.17
C PRO A 56 -4.30 3.46 -1.95
N VAL A 57 -4.85 2.87 -3.01
CA VAL A 57 -5.97 1.91 -2.93
C VAL A 57 -5.64 0.66 -3.75
N LEU A 58 -6.43 -0.40 -3.59
CA LEU A 58 -6.28 -1.59 -4.43
C LEU A 58 -6.60 -1.29 -5.91
N SER A 59 -5.74 -1.79 -6.80
CA SER A 59 -5.97 -1.76 -8.25
C SER A 59 -7.11 -2.68 -8.68
N VAL A 60 -7.33 -3.76 -7.92
CA VAL A 60 -8.40 -4.73 -8.15
C VAL A 60 -9.14 -4.96 -6.83
N PRO A 61 -10.48 -4.85 -6.78
CA PRO A 61 -11.24 -4.99 -5.54
C PRO A 61 -11.44 -6.45 -5.09
N ASP A 62 -11.26 -7.42 -5.99
CA ASP A 62 -11.41 -8.85 -5.67
C ASP A 62 -10.23 -9.37 -4.83
N PRO A 63 -10.46 -9.82 -3.58
CA PRO A 63 -9.41 -10.32 -2.70
C PRO A 63 -8.65 -11.53 -3.26
N GLU A 64 -9.33 -12.44 -3.97
CA GLU A 64 -8.66 -13.64 -4.50
C GLU A 64 -7.75 -13.29 -5.66
N GLU A 65 -8.12 -12.28 -6.45
CA GLU A 65 -7.26 -11.74 -7.50
C GLU A 65 -6.04 -11.00 -6.91
N ILE A 66 -6.20 -10.31 -5.78
CA ILE A 66 -5.07 -9.72 -5.04
C ILE A 66 -4.10 -10.80 -4.55
N LYS A 67 -4.59 -11.89 -3.95
CA LYS A 67 -3.74 -13.04 -3.56
C LYS A 67 -3.06 -13.70 -4.75
N ARG A 68 -3.68 -13.69 -5.93
CA ARG A 68 -3.10 -14.25 -7.14
C ARG A 68 -2.01 -13.35 -7.72
N LEU A 69 -2.25 -12.04 -7.74
CA LEU A 69 -1.40 -11.03 -8.37
C LEU A 69 -0.22 -10.63 -7.51
N ASP A 70 -0.39 -10.45 -6.20
CA ASP A 70 0.69 -9.98 -5.35
C ASP A 70 1.85 -10.96 -5.34
N ASN A 71 3.06 -10.41 -5.46
CA ASN A 71 4.30 -11.19 -5.46
C ASN A 71 5.04 -11.08 -4.12
N GLU A 72 4.44 -10.46 -3.10
CA GLU A 72 4.94 -10.46 -1.72
C GLU A 72 6.36 -9.85 -1.60
N CYS A 73 6.64 -8.86 -2.45
CA CYS A 73 7.98 -8.26 -2.59
C CYS A 73 8.34 -7.19 -1.56
N ILE A 74 7.45 -6.89 -0.61
CA ILE A 74 7.59 -5.89 0.48
C ILE A 74 7.99 -4.46 0.05
N SER A 75 8.03 -4.18 -1.25
CA SER A 75 8.60 -2.93 -1.78
C SER A 75 7.75 -1.71 -1.44
N CYS A 76 6.43 -1.87 -1.31
CA CYS A 76 5.54 -0.77 -0.93
C CYS A 76 5.80 -0.29 0.50
N GLU A 77 6.03 -1.20 1.45
CA GLU A 77 6.37 -0.89 2.84
C GLU A 77 7.72 -0.19 2.93
N TYR A 78 8.78 -0.81 2.37
CA TYR A 78 10.13 -0.24 2.39
C TYR A 78 10.19 1.18 1.80
N HIS A 79 9.52 1.41 0.67
CA HIS A 79 9.51 2.75 0.06
C HIS A 79 8.58 3.74 0.79
N CYS A 80 7.55 3.27 1.48
CA CYS A 80 6.74 4.11 2.35
C CYS A 80 7.55 4.60 3.56
N GLU A 81 8.37 3.74 4.15
CA GLU A 81 9.27 4.07 5.26
C GLU A 81 10.39 5.02 4.82
N ARG A 82 11.03 4.75 3.67
CA ARG A 82 12.19 5.53 3.19
C ARG A 82 11.86 6.93 2.68
N HIS A 83 10.69 7.11 2.08
CA HIS A 83 10.33 8.34 1.36
C HIS A 83 9.06 9.00 1.89
N GLY A 84 8.41 8.39 2.88
CA GLY A 84 7.16 8.85 3.44
C GLY A 84 7.09 8.58 4.94
N PRO A 85 5.88 8.45 5.48
CA PRO A 85 5.65 8.34 6.91
C PRO A 85 5.67 6.89 7.43
N GLY A 86 5.91 5.89 6.58
CA GLY A 86 5.87 4.48 6.99
C GLY A 86 4.46 3.97 7.36
N CYS A 87 3.42 4.44 6.67
CA CYS A 87 2.03 4.11 6.98
C CYS A 87 1.54 2.74 6.46
N ILE A 88 2.44 1.92 5.90
CA ILE A 88 2.14 0.57 5.43
C ILE A 88 2.85 -0.40 6.37
N GLN A 89 2.11 -1.38 6.90
CA GLN A 89 2.65 -2.47 7.71
C GLN A 89 2.33 -3.80 7.04
N ILE A 90 3.33 -4.67 6.93
CA ILE A 90 3.21 -6.02 6.37
C ILE A 90 3.57 -7.03 7.46
N ASP A 91 2.57 -7.79 7.89
CA ASP A 91 2.77 -8.93 8.79
C ASP A 91 2.88 -10.22 7.98
N ILE A 92 3.98 -10.94 8.14
CA ILE A 92 4.27 -12.19 7.42
C ILE A 92 4.05 -13.37 8.36
N SER A 93 3.16 -14.30 7.97
CA SER A 93 2.93 -15.52 8.76
C SER A 93 3.98 -16.58 8.43
N LEU A 94 4.51 -17.25 9.46
CA LEU A 94 5.55 -18.29 9.36
C LEU A 94 4.99 -19.72 9.45
N ASP A 95 3.68 -19.87 9.49
CA ASP A 95 2.97 -21.15 9.57
C ASP A 95 2.89 -21.92 8.24
#